data_AF-A0A5C8TD71-F1
#
_entry.id   AF-A0A5C8TD71-F1
#
_cell.length_a   1.000
_cell.length_b   1.000
_cell.length_c   1.000
_cell.angle_alpha   90.00
_cell.angle_beta   90.00
_cell.angle_gamma   90.00
#
_symmetry.space_group_name_H-M   'P 1'
#
loop_
_entity.id
_entity.type
_entity.pdbx_description
1 polymer ?
#
loop_
_entity_poly.entity_id
_entity_poly.type
_entity_poly.pdbx_seq_one_letter_code
_entity_poly.pdbx_strand_id
1 'polypeptide(L)'
;MIANATPIHTATINDVSVRFFRGPAAGPDMPWQAHEELLAALALPRDLRRILKAALLKSWKEVCHTVEVDGEPVLIAPHFVAQGLIGMAQEIGKGVTTTPDLVDREYARAGVAAMSALTAHIPAAKDRFTWAMQAFHNQGGAS
;
A
#
# COMPACT_ATOMS: atom_id res chain seq x y z
N MET A 1 19.50 9.75 -2.68
CA MET A 1 19.28 10.00 -1.24
C MET A 1 17.94 9.40 -0.90
N ILE A 2 17.87 8.51 0.11
CA ILE A 2 16.60 7.93 0.56
C ILE A 2 15.89 9.02 1.38
N ALA A 3 14.60 9.24 1.12
CA ALA A 3 13.83 10.23 1.87
C ALA A 3 13.35 9.65 3.20
N ASN A 4 13.48 10.41 4.28
CA ASN A 4 12.88 10.03 5.57
C ASN A 4 11.36 10.09 5.50
N ALA A 5 10.68 9.10 6.05
CA ALA A 5 9.22 9.05 6.12
C ALA A 5 8.73 8.52 7.46
N THR A 6 7.58 9.01 7.90
CA THR A 6 6.85 8.48 9.06
C THR A 6 5.55 7.84 8.55
N PRO A 7 5.18 6.63 9.03
CA PRO A 7 3.89 6.04 8.72
C PRO A 7 2.75 6.98 9.12
N ILE A 8 1.79 7.20 8.23
CA ILE A 8 0.56 7.95 8.53
C ILE A 8 -0.47 7.08 9.25
N HIS A 9 -0.37 5.76 9.08
CA HIS A 9 -1.22 4.78 9.73
C HIS A 9 -0.53 3.42 9.75
N THR A 10 -0.86 2.59 10.74
CA THR A 10 -0.41 1.19 10.82
C THR A 10 -1.61 0.35 11.17
N ALA A 11 -1.82 -0.73 10.44
CA ALA A 11 -2.93 -1.66 10.65
C ALA A 11 -2.43 -3.10 10.72
N THR A 12 -3.13 -3.93 11.50
CA THR A 12 -2.91 -5.37 11.48
C THR A 12 -3.75 -5.98 10.35
N ILE A 13 -3.09 -6.69 9.43
CA ILE A 13 -3.70 -7.41 8.30
C ILE A 13 -3.17 -8.84 8.34
N ASN A 14 -4.05 -9.82 8.54
CA ASN A 14 -3.71 -11.24 8.70
C ASN A 14 -2.54 -11.45 9.68
N ASP A 15 -2.67 -10.88 10.89
CA ASP A 15 -1.67 -10.89 11.97
C ASP A 15 -0.32 -10.23 11.65
N VAL A 16 -0.20 -9.56 10.51
CA VAL A 16 0.99 -8.80 10.11
C VAL A 16 0.72 -7.31 10.26
N SER A 17 1.66 -6.60 10.89
CA SER A 17 1.63 -5.13 10.93
C SER A 17 1.99 -4.57 9.55
N VAL A 18 1.06 -3.83 8.94
CA VAL A 18 1.22 -3.18 7.65
C VAL A 18 1.15 -1.66 7.83
N ARG A 19 2.25 -1.00 7.47
CA ARG A 19 2.43 0.45 7.55
C ARG A 19 1.98 1.12 6.25
N PHE A 20 1.28 2.23 6.42
CA PHE A 20 0.82 3.11 5.35
C PHE A 20 1.53 4.46 5.44
N PHE A 21 1.80 5.06 4.29
CA PHE A 21 2.60 6.25 4.11
C PHE A 21 1.89 7.24 3.18
N ARG A 22 2.32 8.49 3.25
CA ARG A 22 2.02 9.47 2.21
C ARG A 22 2.78 9.09 0.94
N GLY A 23 2.10 9.14 -0.21
CA GLY A 23 2.76 9.03 -1.50
C GLY A 23 3.72 10.19 -1.79
N PRO A 24 4.57 10.08 -2.82
CA PRO A 24 5.55 11.10 -3.17
C PRO A 24 4.92 12.36 -3.79
N ALA A 25 3.66 12.29 -4.24
CA ALA A 25 2.98 13.41 -4.85
C ALA A 25 2.66 14.51 -3.82
N ALA A 26 2.81 15.77 -4.24
CA ALA A 26 2.45 16.93 -3.41
C ALA A 26 0.92 17.08 -3.24
N GLY A 27 0.16 16.61 -4.22
CA GLY A 27 -1.31 16.71 -4.29
C GLY A 27 -2.04 15.47 -3.76
N PRO A 28 -3.33 15.33 -4.12
CA PRO A 28 -4.12 14.17 -3.78
C PRO A 28 -3.52 12.89 -4.36
N ASP A 29 -3.17 11.98 -3.46
CA ASP A 29 -2.67 10.65 -3.77
C ASP A 29 -3.22 9.68 -2.73
N MET A 30 -3.35 8.43 -3.13
CA MET A 30 -3.83 7.38 -2.25
C MET A 30 -2.74 7.00 -1.25
N PRO A 31 -3.07 6.50 -0.05
CA PRO A 31 -2.06 5.98 0.87
C PRO A 31 -1.22 4.89 0.20
N TRP A 32 0.10 5.01 0.31
CA TRP A 32 1.04 3.99 -0.12
C TRP A 32 1.28 3.02 1.03
N GLN A 33 1.64 1.78 0.74
CA GLN A 33 1.87 0.75 1.74
C GLN A 33 3.30 0.24 1.69
N ALA A 34 3.83 -0.20 2.83
CA ALA A 34 5.06 -0.99 2.87
C ALA A 34 4.84 -2.31 2.11
N HIS A 35 5.54 -2.45 0.99
CA HIS A 35 5.30 -3.53 0.04
C HIS A 35 5.62 -4.90 0.62
N GLU A 36 6.72 -5.03 1.37
CA GLU A 36 7.13 -6.31 1.95
C GLU A 36 6.20 -6.79 3.07
N GLU A 37 5.62 -5.86 3.81
CA GLU A 37 4.66 -6.16 4.88
C GLU A 37 3.34 -6.68 4.29
N LEU A 38 2.87 -6.09 3.19
CA LEU A 38 1.70 -6.61 2.49
C LEU A 38 1.97 -8.00 1.90
N LEU A 39 3.16 -8.24 1.32
CA LEU A 39 3.52 -9.58 0.84
C LEU A 39 3.55 -10.62 1.97
N ALA A 40 3.98 -10.21 3.17
CA ALA A 40 3.93 -11.05 4.36
C ALA A 40 2.50 -11.30 4.84
N ALA A 41 1.65 -10.26 4.85
CA ALA A 41 0.22 -10.35 5.19
C ALA A 41 -0.55 -11.27 4.23
N LEU A 42 -0.15 -11.35 2.96
CA LEU A 42 -0.69 -12.31 1.99
C LEU A 42 -0.25 -13.76 2.24
N ALA A 43 0.53 -14.05 3.29
CA ALA A 43 1.02 -15.36 3.67
C ALA A 43 1.69 -16.15 2.51
N LEU A 44 2.27 -15.43 1.55
CA LEU A 44 2.95 -16.03 0.39
C LEU A 44 4.23 -16.74 0.82
N PRO A 45 4.61 -17.87 0.19
CA PRO A 45 5.91 -18.49 0.41
C PRO A 45 7.07 -17.50 0.23
N ARG A 46 8.11 -17.62 1.05
CA ARG A 46 9.24 -16.66 1.06
C ARG A 46 9.89 -16.49 -0.33
N ASP A 47 10.01 -17.58 -1.09
CA ASP A 47 10.59 -17.53 -2.43
C ASP A 47 9.68 -16.83 -3.43
N LEU A 48 8.36 -17.02 -3.32
CA LEU A 48 7.40 -16.30 -4.13
C LEU A 48 7.44 -14.79 -3.82
N ARG A 49 7.54 -14.40 -2.54
CA ARG A 49 7.72 -12.98 -2.16
C ARG A 49 8.96 -12.36 -2.80
N ARG A 50 10.09 -13.09 -2.83
CA ARG A 50 11.34 -12.64 -3.46
C ARG A 50 11.17 -12.46 -4.97
N ILE A 51 10.51 -13.40 -5.63
CA ILE A 51 10.23 -13.35 -7.08
C ILE A 51 9.33 -12.15 -7.40
N LEU A 52 8.25 -11.96 -6.65
CA LEU A 52 7.31 -10.86 -6.86
C LEU A 52 7.97 -9.49 -6.63
N LYS A 53 8.76 -9.36 -5.56
CA LYS A 53 9.55 -8.13 -5.32
C LYS A 53 10.51 -7.87 -6.48
N ALA A 54 11.24 -8.88 -6.93
CA ALA A 54 12.17 -8.74 -8.06
C ALA A 54 11.45 -8.36 -9.36
N ALA A 55 10.28 -8.96 -9.63
CA ALA A 55 9.46 -8.64 -10.79
C ALA A 55 8.91 -7.21 -10.74
N LEU A 56 8.42 -6.77 -9.57
CA LEU A 56 7.98 -5.40 -9.34
C LEU A 56 9.12 -4.41 -9.60
N LEU A 57 10.28 -4.62 -8.99
CA LEU A 57 11.43 -3.73 -9.16
C LEU A 57 12.04 -3.79 -10.57
N LYS A 58 11.79 -4.84 -11.35
CA LYS A 58 12.23 -4.92 -12.74
C LYS A 58 11.32 -4.12 -13.67
N SER A 59 10.01 -4.22 -13.48
CA SER A 59 9.03 -3.70 -14.44
C SER A 59 8.41 -2.36 -14.01
N TRP A 60 8.46 -2.02 -12.73
CA TRP A 60 7.71 -0.93 -12.11
C TRP A 60 8.56 -0.19 -11.06
N LYS A 61 9.88 -0.18 -11.23
CA LYS A 61 10.80 0.51 -10.30
C LYS A 61 10.43 1.98 -10.10
N GLU A 62 10.01 2.63 -11.18
CA GLU A 62 9.78 4.08 -11.24
C GLU A 62 8.52 4.50 -10.47
N VAL A 63 7.58 3.58 -10.25
CA VAL A 63 6.36 3.84 -9.48
C VAL A 63 6.47 3.42 -8.02
N CYS A 64 7.59 2.83 -7.60
CA CYS A 64 7.83 2.45 -6.20
C CYS A 64 8.93 3.33 -5.61
N HIS A 65 8.86 3.59 -4.30
CA HIS A 65 9.82 4.46 -3.62
C HIS A 65 10.44 3.73 -2.43
N THR A 66 11.74 3.89 -2.24
CA THR A 66 12.38 3.49 -0.98
C THR A 66 12.49 4.72 -0.09
N VAL A 67 11.97 4.59 1.12
CA VAL A 67 12.03 5.61 2.18
C VAL A 67 12.79 5.05 3.39
N GLU A 68 13.32 5.93 4.23
CA GLU A 68 13.98 5.55 5.47
C GLU A 68 12.97 5.73 6.61
N VAL A 69 12.81 4.70 7.43
CA VAL A 69 11.95 4.68 8.61
C VAL A 69 12.78 4.14 9.76
N ASP A 70 13.03 4.98 10.76
CA ASP A 70 13.84 4.63 11.94
C ASP A 70 15.24 4.08 11.60
N GLY A 71 15.86 4.60 10.53
CA GLY A 71 17.17 4.17 10.04
C GLY A 71 17.16 2.94 9.13
N GLU A 72 16.00 2.35 8.86
CA GLU A 72 15.85 1.16 8.01
C GLU A 72 15.18 1.51 6.66
N PRO A 73 15.65 0.94 5.54
CA PRO A 73 15.05 1.17 4.24
C PRO A 73 13.74 0.39 4.09
N VAL A 74 12.65 1.09 3.78
CA VAL A 74 11.32 0.53 3.51
C VAL A 74 10.92 0.80 2.07
N LEU A 75 10.62 -0.26 1.32
CA LEU A 75 10.03 -0.14 0.00
C LEU A 75 8.53 0.12 0.14
N ILE A 76 8.09 1.31 -0.25
CA ILE A 76 6.68 1.67 -0.35
C ILE A 76 6.20 1.58 -1.80
N ALA A 77 4.95 1.16 -1.96
CA ALA A 77 4.31 1.00 -3.25
C ALA A 77 2.93 1.67 -3.25
N PRO A 78 2.44 2.12 -4.42
CA PRO A 78 1.12 2.71 -4.57
C PRO A 78 0.01 1.67 -4.38
N HIS A 79 -1.20 2.15 -4.15
CA HIS A 79 -2.33 1.30 -3.83
C HIS A 79 -2.72 0.33 -4.97
N PHE A 80 -2.60 0.73 -6.25
CA PHE A 80 -2.90 -0.18 -7.37
C PHE A 80 -1.97 -1.41 -7.39
N VAL A 81 -0.73 -1.28 -6.89
CA VAL A 81 0.18 -2.42 -6.73
C VAL A 81 -0.34 -3.37 -5.66
N ALA A 82 -0.87 -2.86 -4.55
CA ALA A 82 -1.51 -3.71 -3.54
C ALA A 82 -2.73 -4.45 -4.11
N GLN A 83 -3.60 -3.75 -4.85
CA GLN A 83 -4.78 -4.37 -5.46
C GLN A 83 -4.38 -5.49 -6.42
N GLY A 84 -3.36 -5.27 -7.26
CA GLY A 84 -2.84 -6.30 -8.16
C GLY A 84 -2.31 -7.53 -7.41
N LEU A 85 -1.63 -7.34 -6.27
CA LEU A 85 -1.12 -8.45 -5.45
C LEU A 85 -2.23 -9.23 -4.76
N ILE A 86 -3.22 -8.54 -4.19
CA ILE A 86 -4.37 -9.15 -3.54
C ILE A 86 -5.20 -9.94 -4.57
N GLY A 87 -5.50 -9.34 -5.72
CA GLY A 87 -6.21 -10.00 -6.82
C GLY A 87 -5.46 -11.22 -7.36
N MET A 88 -4.15 -11.10 -7.58
CA MET A 88 -3.32 -12.26 -7.95
C MET A 88 -3.37 -13.35 -6.88
N ALA A 89 -3.26 -13.01 -5.60
CA ALA A 89 -3.32 -13.99 -4.51
C ALA A 89 -4.68 -14.72 -4.44
N GLN A 90 -5.78 -14.01 -4.73
CA GLN A 90 -7.12 -14.59 -4.88
C GLN A 90 -7.17 -15.59 -6.06
N GLU A 91 -6.58 -15.25 -7.21
CA GLU A 91 -6.61 -16.10 -8.41
C GLU A 91 -5.73 -17.36 -8.29
N ILE A 92 -4.50 -17.23 -7.77
CA ILE A 92 -3.53 -18.35 -7.80
C ILE A 92 -3.76 -19.39 -6.70
N GLY A 93 -4.55 -19.08 -5.67
CA GLY A 93 -4.81 -19.97 -4.53
C GLY A 93 -3.54 -20.43 -3.77
N LYS A 94 -2.39 -19.82 -4.05
CA LYS A 94 -1.07 -20.15 -3.48
C LYS A 94 -0.63 -19.01 -2.58
N GLY A 95 -0.68 -19.27 -1.27
CA GLY A 95 -0.49 -18.27 -0.21
C GLY A 95 -1.48 -18.37 0.94
N VAL A 96 -2.30 -19.43 0.99
CA VAL A 96 -3.49 -19.48 1.84
C VAL A 96 -3.49 -20.78 2.63
N THR A 97 -3.06 -20.69 3.88
CA THR A 97 -3.78 -21.37 4.96
C THR A 97 -4.92 -20.50 5.49
N THR A 98 -5.00 -19.21 5.11
CA THR A 98 -6.05 -18.26 5.53
C THR A 98 -6.46 -17.28 4.42
N THR A 99 -7.78 -17.12 4.30
CA THR A 99 -8.64 -16.57 3.25
C THR A 99 -8.16 -15.25 2.61
N PRO A 100 -7.86 -15.17 1.30
CA PRO A 100 -7.53 -13.93 0.60
C PRO A 100 -8.59 -12.82 0.77
N ASP A 101 -9.86 -13.20 0.89
CA ASP A 101 -10.97 -12.26 1.14
C ASP A 101 -10.87 -11.58 2.51
N LEU A 102 -10.20 -12.21 3.49
CA LEU A 102 -9.90 -11.58 4.77
C LEU A 102 -8.89 -10.44 4.57
N VAL A 103 -7.79 -10.72 3.86
CA VAL A 103 -6.74 -9.74 3.58
C VAL A 103 -7.31 -8.57 2.77
N ASP A 104 -8.11 -8.84 1.75
CA ASP A 104 -8.76 -7.79 0.95
C ASP A 104 -9.63 -6.87 1.83
N ARG A 105 -10.51 -7.45 2.65
CA ARG A 105 -11.40 -6.71 3.55
C ARG A 105 -10.63 -5.89 4.59
N GLU A 106 -9.59 -6.48 5.19
CA GLU A 106 -8.75 -5.81 6.18
C GLU A 106 -7.92 -4.69 5.56
N TYR A 107 -7.35 -4.93 4.37
CA TYR A 107 -6.64 -3.93 3.60
C TYR A 107 -7.54 -2.78 3.19
N ALA A 108 -8.77 -3.05 2.73
CA ALA A 108 -9.74 -2.01 2.39
C ALA A 108 -10.07 -1.14 3.61
N ARG A 109 -10.31 -1.76 4.78
CA ARG A 109 -10.56 -1.02 6.03
C ARG A 109 -9.35 -0.18 6.45
N ALA A 110 -8.16 -0.75 6.38
CA ALA A 110 -6.91 -0.07 6.69
C ALA A 110 -6.65 1.10 5.74
N GLY A 111 -6.94 0.94 4.45
CA GLY A 111 -6.84 2.00 3.44
C GLY A 111 -7.77 3.17 3.73
N VAL A 112 -9.00 2.92 4.15
CA VAL A 112 -9.93 3.98 4.59
C VAL A 112 -9.40 4.71 5.83
N ALA A 113 -8.88 3.98 6.82
CA ALA A 113 -8.30 4.58 8.01
C ALA A 113 -7.04 5.41 7.69
N ALA A 114 -6.18 4.92 6.81
CA ALA A 114 -5.01 5.63 6.32
C ALA A 114 -5.39 6.88 5.53
N MET A 115 -6.43 6.83 4.70
CA MET A 115 -6.95 8.01 3.98
C MET A 115 -7.52 9.05 4.95
N SER A 116 -8.22 8.61 5.99
CA SER A 116 -8.71 9.49 7.06
C SER A 116 -7.53 10.20 7.77
N ALA A 117 -6.47 9.46 8.11
CA ALA A 117 -5.26 10.01 8.71
C ALA A 117 -4.55 11.00 7.77
N LEU A 118 -4.42 10.65 6.48
CA LEU A 118 -3.81 11.49 5.46
C LEU A 118 -4.52 12.85 5.33
N THR A 119 -5.85 12.84 5.41
CA THR A 119 -6.71 14.01 5.18
C THR A 119 -7.16 14.70 6.48
N ALA A 120 -6.66 14.30 7.65
CA ALA A 120 -7.06 14.84 8.94
C ALA A 120 -6.82 16.35 9.09
N HIS A 121 -5.86 16.89 8.35
CA HIS A 121 -5.55 18.32 8.30
C HIS A 121 -6.55 19.16 7.48
N ILE A 122 -7.47 18.52 6.75
CA ILE A 122 -8.48 19.19 5.92
C ILE A 122 -9.77 19.35 6.74
N PRO A 123 -10.16 20.58 7.15
CA PRO A 123 -11.25 20.77 8.11
C PRO A 123 -12.61 20.31 7.58
N ALA A 124 -12.96 20.71 6.36
CA ALA A 124 -14.27 20.45 5.78
C ALA A 124 -14.38 19.00 5.28
N ALA A 125 -15.44 18.30 5.68
CA ALA A 125 -15.69 16.92 5.27
C ALA A 125 -15.89 16.78 3.75
N LYS A 126 -16.52 17.79 3.11
CA LYS A 126 -16.70 17.83 1.65
C LYS A 126 -15.35 17.84 0.92
N ASP A 127 -14.39 18.62 1.42
CA ASP A 127 -13.07 18.76 0.81
C ASP A 127 -12.23 17.49 1.00
N ARG A 128 -12.39 16.79 2.14
CA ARG A 128 -11.81 15.45 2.35
C ARG A 128 -12.34 14.43 1.35
N PHE A 129 -13.64 14.44 1.08
CA PHE A 129 -14.24 13.58 0.07
C PHE A 129 -13.73 13.91 -1.34
N THR A 130 -13.68 15.19 -1.71
CA THR A 130 -13.10 15.63 -2.99
C THR A 130 -11.64 15.20 -3.13
N TRP A 131 -10.85 15.33 -2.06
CA TRP A 131 -9.47 14.85 -2.03
C TRP A 131 -9.38 13.35 -2.29
N ALA A 132 -10.15 12.54 -1.57
CA ALA A 132 -10.15 11.09 -1.73
C ALA A 132 -10.57 10.66 -3.15
N MET A 133 -11.56 11.32 -3.74
CA MET A 133 -11.98 11.05 -5.12
C MET A 133 -10.89 11.40 -6.14
N GLN A 134 -10.22 12.55 -5.97
CA GLN A 134 -9.11 12.93 -6.84
C GLN A 134 -7.92 11.97 -6.70
N ALA A 135 -7.60 11.59 -5.46
CA ALA A 135 -6.56 10.62 -5.16
C ALA A 135 -6.83 9.26 -5.82
N PHE A 136 -8.08 8.79 -5.78
CA PHE A 136 -8.49 7.57 -6.48
C PHE A 136 -8.38 7.70 -8.00
N HIS A 137 -8.84 8.82 -8.56
CA HIS A 137 -8.72 9.08 -10.01
C HIS A 137 -7.26 9.08 -10.48
N ASN A 138 -6.36 9.65 -9.69
CA ASN A 138 -4.93 9.73 -10.01
C ASN A 138 -4.24 8.35 -10.04
N GLN A 139 -4.81 7.31 -9.43
CA GLN A 139 -4.26 5.94 -9.52
C GLN A 139 -4.44 5.28 -10.88
N GLY A 140 -5.43 5.71 -11.68
CA GLY A 140 -5.75 5.12 -12.98
C GLY A 140 -4.77 5.47 -14.10
N GLY A 141 -3.71 6.22 -13.80
CA GLY A 141 -2.82 6.79 -14.80
C GLY A 141 -3.50 7.95 -15.53
N ALA A 142 -3.26 9.17 -15.06
CA ALA A 142 -3.27 10.30 -15.98
C ALA A 142 -1.95 10.22 -16.76
N SER A 143 -1.98 9.52 -17.89
CA SER A 143 -1.07 9.78 -19.00
C SER A 143 -1.46 11.06 -19.70
#